data_AF-A0A7W8Z909-F1
#
_entry.id   AF-A0A7W8Z909-F1
#
_cell.length_a   1.000
_cell.length_b   1.000
_cell.length_c   1.000
_cell.angle_alpha   90.00
_cell.angle_beta   90.00
_cell.angle_gamma   90.00
#
_symmetry.space_group_name_H-M   'P 1'
#
loop_
_entity.id
_entity.type
_entity.pdbx_description
1 polymer ?
#
loop_
_entity_poly.entity_id
_entity_poly.type
_entity_poly.pdbx_seq_one_letter_code
_entity_poly.pdbx_strand_id
1 'polypeptide(L)'
;MTTDTTTRAEFIAGLRRLAAFLADNPKVPVPGHGSEINVFASGTDDDKRTQIDRIGSLIDRPVSEGTHYETCRDFGPITYRAVAVWDDVAREWRALMSYDGSVTA
;
A
#
# COMPACT_ATOMS: atom_id res chain seq x y z
N MET A 1 -9.49 -0.41 0.49
CA MET A 1 -9.07 0.06 1.83
C MET A 1 -10.28 0.06 2.79
N THR A 2 -10.09 0.02 4.11
CA THR A 2 -11.23 0.00 5.06
C THR A 2 -10.91 0.74 6.36
N THR A 3 -11.95 1.33 6.95
CA THR A 3 -11.92 1.86 8.32
C THR A 3 -12.77 1.04 9.30
N ASP A 4 -13.25 -0.14 8.89
CA ASP A 4 -14.01 -1.05 9.73
C ASP A 4 -13.24 -1.41 11.02
N THR A 5 -13.91 -1.32 12.17
CA THR A 5 -13.27 -1.43 13.48
C THR A 5 -12.67 -2.81 13.70
N THR A 6 -13.38 -3.88 13.31
CA THR A 6 -12.92 -5.26 13.49
C THR A 6 -11.70 -5.53 12.62
N THR A 7 -11.80 -5.22 11.33
CA THR A 7 -10.70 -5.43 10.37
C THR A 7 -9.45 -4.64 10.78
N ARG A 8 -9.62 -3.40 11.25
CA ARG A 8 -8.52 -2.58 11.75
C ARG A 8 -7.88 -3.19 13.00
N ALA A 9 -8.68 -3.66 13.96
CA ALA A 9 -8.18 -4.24 15.19
C ALA A 9 -7.34 -5.49 14.92
N GLU A 10 -7.82 -6.37 14.02
CA GLU A 10 -7.11 -7.57 13.60
C GLU A 10 -5.79 -7.25 12.88
N PHE A 11 -5.81 -6.30 11.94
CA PHE A 11 -4.62 -5.86 11.22
C PHE A 11 -3.54 -5.33 12.18
N ILE A 12 -3.92 -4.44 13.10
CA ILE A 12 -3.01 -3.88 14.12
C ILE A 12 -2.48 -4.98 15.04
N ALA A 13 -3.32 -5.93 15.45
CA ALA A 13 -2.90 -7.05 16.28
C ALA A 13 -1.89 -7.95 15.56
N GLY A 14 -2.08 -8.19 14.26
CA GLY A 14 -1.13 -8.92 13.42
C GLY A 14 0.24 -8.25 13.36
N LEU A 15 0.28 -6.93 13.12
CA LEU A 15 1.55 -6.18 13.09
C LEU A 15 2.30 -6.24 14.42
N ARG A 16 1.60 -6.13 15.55
CA ARG A 16 2.20 -6.24 16.89
C ARG A 16 2.77 -7.64 17.14
N ARG A 17 2.04 -8.69 16.74
CA ARG A 17 2.51 -10.07 16.87
C ARG A 17 3.74 -10.33 16.00
N LEU A 18 3.77 -9.82 14.77
CA LEU A 18 4.95 -9.92 13.90
C LEU A 18 6.17 -9.22 14.52
N ALA A 19 6.00 -8.00 15.04
CA ALA A 19 7.08 -7.28 15.69
C ALA A 19 7.62 -8.05 16.91
N ALA A 20 6.75 -8.60 17.75
CA ALA A 20 7.16 -9.43 18.89
C ALA A 20 7.90 -10.70 18.44
N PHE A 21 7.37 -11.41 17.43
CA PHE A 21 8.02 -12.60 16.87
C PHE A 21 9.43 -12.30 16.35
N LEU A 22 9.62 -11.20 15.62
CA LEU A 22 10.94 -10.82 15.10
C LEU A 22 11.90 -10.42 16.22
N ALA A 23 11.42 -9.78 17.28
CA ALA A 23 12.24 -9.45 18.46
C ALA A 23 12.71 -10.70 19.21
N ASP A 24 11.83 -11.69 19.35
CA ASP A 24 12.13 -12.96 20.05
C ASP A 24 13.01 -13.91 19.21
N ASN A 25 13.13 -13.67 17.90
CA ASN A 25 13.81 -14.57 16.97
C ASN A 25 14.89 -13.84 16.12
N PRO A 26 16.04 -13.43 16.72
CA PRO A 26 17.03 -12.57 16.06
C PRO A 26 17.75 -13.19 14.85
N LYS A 27 17.58 -14.49 14.61
CA LYS A 27 18.11 -15.19 13.42
C LYS A 27 17.16 -15.15 12.23
N VAL A 28 15.92 -14.70 12.42
CA VAL A 28 14.96 -14.51 11.34
C VAL A 28 15.32 -13.22 10.61
N PRO A 29 15.61 -13.26 9.30
CA PRO A 29 15.96 -12.07 8.56
C PRO A 29 14.76 -11.14 8.40
N VAL A 30 15.04 -9.83 8.41
CA VAL A 30 14.09 -8.79 8.01
C VAL A 30 14.53 -8.19 6.66
N PRO A 31 13.61 -7.60 5.88
CA PRO A 31 13.96 -6.92 4.64
C PRO A 31 15.00 -5.81 4.85
N GLY A 32 16.13 -5.88 4.14
CA GLY A 32 17.24 -4.91 4.28
C GLY A 32 16.94 -3.50 3.77
N HIS A 33 15.90 -3.35 2.94
CA HIS A 33 15.48 -2.07 2.36
C HIS A 33 14.15 -1.56 2.93
N GLY A 34 13.67 -2.16 4.03
CA GLY A 34 12.38 -1.80 4.61
C GLY A 34 11.20 -2.50 3.95
N SER A 35 9.99 -2.05 4.27
CA SER A 35 8.74 -2.61 3.75
C SER A 35 7.63 -1.59 3.69
N GLU A 36 6.78 -1.70 2.67
CA GLU A 36 5.62 -0.83 2.48
C GLU A 36 4.31 -1.56 2.82
N ILE A 37 3.43 -0.88 3.55
CA ILE A 37 2.03 -1.26 3.70
C ILE A 37 1.23 -0.40 2.72
N ASN A 38 0.89 -0.99 1.58
CA ASN A 38 0.16 -0.33 0.51
C ASN A 38 -1.35 -0.44 0.70
N VAL A 39 -2.06 0.68 0.61
CA VAL A 39 -3.52 0.73 0.49
C VAL A 39 -3.93 1.42 -0.81
N PHE A 40 -4.81 0.76 -1.55
CA PHE A 40 -5.26 1.26 -2.85
C PHE A 40 -6.63 1.93 -2.72
N ALA A 41 -6.74 3.12 -3.30
CA ALA A 41 -8.01 3.79 -3.51
C ALA A 41 -8.83 3.07 -4.59
N SER A 42 -10.15 3.22 -4.56
CA SER A 42 -11.08 2.51 -5.46
C SER A 42 -12.22 3.41 -5.94
N GLY A 43 -12.81 3.10 -7.08
CA GLY A 43 -13.88 3.92 -7.68
C GLY A 43 -13.40 4.59 -8.96
N THR A 44 -14.03 5.72 -9.33
CA THR A 44 -13.56 6.56 -10.44
C THR A 44 -12.24 7.25 -10.10
N ASP A 45 -11.53 7.81 -11.09
CA ASP A 45 -10.29 8.53 -10.82
C ASP A 45 -10.49 9.75 -9.89
N ASP A 46 -11.65 10.42 -9.98
CA ASP A 46 -11.99 11.50 -9.05
C ASP A 46 -12.30 10.99 -7.63
N ASP A 47 -12.96 9.84 -7.50
CA ASP A 47 -13.14 9.17 -6.20
C ASP A 47 -11.79 8.79 -5.59
N LYS A 48 -10.88 8.25 -6.41
CA LYS A 48 -9.55 7.85 -5.98
C LYS A 48 -8.75 9.06 -5.51
N ARG A 49 -8.77 10.17 -6.26
CA ARG A 49 -8.11 11.43 -5.89
C ARG A 49 -8.60 11.93 -4.53
N THR A 50 -9.92 12.04 -4.38
CA THR A 50 -10.58 12.48 -3.14
C THR A 50 -10.21 11.60 -1.94
N GLN A 51 -10.09 10.29 -2.14
CA GLN A 51 -9.67 9.35 -1.11
C GLN A 51 -8.21 9.58 -0.67
N ILE A 52 -7.30 9.80 -1.62
CA ILE A 52 -5.88 10.05 -1.31
C ILE A 52 -5.70 11.40 -0.61
N ASP A 53 -6.40 12.45 -1.03
CA ASP A 53 -6.40 13.77 -0.36
C ASP A 53 -6.84 13.67 1.11
N ARG A 54 -7.92 12.92 1.34
CA ARG A 54 -8.43 12.67 2.69
C ARG A 54 -7.40 11.92 3.53
N ILE A 55 -6.74 10.91 2.98
CA ILE A 55 -5.71 10.15 3.69
C ILE A 55 -4.50 11.03 4.00
N GLY A 56 -4.06 11.86 3.05
CA GLY A 56 -2.94 12.79 3.25
C GLY A 56 -3.19 13.71 4.44
N SER A 57 -4.41 14.25 4.53
CA SER A 57 -4.86 15.03 5.68
C SER A 57 -4.84 14.25 7.00
N LEU A 58 -5.26 12.97 6.99
CA LEU A 58 -5.30 12.13 8.20
C LEU A 58 -3.91 11.74 8.72
N ILE A 59 -2.94 11.58 7.82
CA ILE A 59 -1.57 11.19 8.18
C ILE A 59 -0.62 12.39 8.28
N ASP A 60 -1.12 13.61 8.08
CA ASP A 60 -0.36 14.87 8.09
C ASP A 60 0.80 14.86 7.07
N ARG A 61 0.49 14.47 5.84
CA ARG A 61 1.45 14.42 4.74
C ARG A 61 0.85 14.95 3.45
N PRO A 62 1.64 15.69 2.65
CA PRO A 62 1.18 16.14 1.35
C PRO A 62 0.95 14.94 0.41
N VAL A 63 0.11 15.15 -0.59
CA VAL A 63 -0.01 14.24 -1.72
C VAL A 63 1.10 14.56 -2.72
N SER A 64 1.66 13.52 -3.33
CA SER A 64 2.63 13.59 -4.40
C SER A 64 1.97 13.18 -5.72
N GLU A 65 2.22 13.97 -6.76
CA GLU A 65 1.83 13.67 -8.14
C GLU A 65 3.08 13.24 -8.91
N GLY A 66 3.35 11.93 -8.92
CA GLY A 66 4.45 11.31 -9.66
C GLY A 66 3.94 10.28 -10.66
N THR A 67 4.55 9.10 -10.68
CA THR A 67 4.02 7.94 -11.43
C THR A 67 2.62 7.54 -10.97
N HIS A 68 2.31 7.75 -9.69
CA HIS A 68 0.98 7.58 -9.12
C HIS A 68 0.61 8.82 -8.32
N TYR A 69 -0.69 8.93 -8.03
CA TYR A 69 -1.21 9.92 -7.11
C TYR A 69 -1.29 9.30 -5.71
N GLU A 70 -0.44 9.76 -4.80
CA GLU A 70 -0.17 9.04 -3.56
C GLU A 70 0.23 9.92 -2.39
N THR A 71 0.10 9.37 -1.19
CA THR A 71 0.66 9.96 0.03
C THR A 71 1.23 8.86 0.90
N CYS A 72 2.29 9.15 1.64
CA CYS A 72 2.95 8.17 2.49
C CYS A 72 3.45 8.77 3.80
N ARG A 73 3.58 7.92 4.82
CA ARG A 73 4.18 8.26 6.10
C ARG A 73 5.08 7.14 6.58
N ASP A 74 6.31 7.50 6.93
CA ASP A 74 7.33 6.59 7.44
C ASP A 74 7.26 6.41 8.95
N PHE A 75 7.58 5.20 9.40
CA PHE A 75 7.71 4.75 10.79
C PHE A 75 9.06 4.03 10.95
N GLY A 76 10.15 4.71 10.57
CA GLY A 76 11.46 4.10 10.38
C GLY A 76 11.53 3.41 9.01
N PRO A 77 12.01 2.15 8.91
CA PRO A 77 12.10 1.44 7.63
C PRO A 77 10.74 0.89 7.13
N ILE A 78 9.64 1.18 7.82
CA ILE A 78 8.30 0.77 7.44
C ILE A 78 7.51 2.00 6.97
N THR A 79 6.93 1.93 5.79
CA THR A 79 6.16 3.02 5.19
C THR A 79 4.70 2.62 5.06
N TYR A 80 3.79 3.46 5.53
CA TYR A 80 2.37 3.39 5.15
C TYR A 80 2.18 4.23 3.89
N ARG A 81 1.67 3.62 2.81
CA ARG A 81 1.50 4.28 1.51
C ARG A 81 0.09 4.07 1.00
N ALA A 82 -0.58 5.18 0.67
CA ALA A 82 -1.87 5.18 0.03
C ALA A 82 -1.71 5.66 -1.42
N VAL A 83 -2.22 4.88 -2.37
CA VAL A 83 -1.97 5.10 -3.80
C VAL A 83 -3.26 4.98 -4.61
N ALA A 84 -3.42 5.89 -5.57
CA ALA A 84 -4.41 5.81 -6.63
C ALA A 84 -3.73 5.32 -7.91
N VAL A 85 -4.23 4.22 -8.45
CA VAL A 85 -3.85 3.70 -9.76
C VAL A 85 -4.94 4.11 -10.75
N TRP A 86 -4.57 4.92 -11.74
CA TRP A 86 -5.49 5.42 -12.75
C TRP A 86 -6.04 4.31 -13.64
N ASP A 87 -7.24 4.50 -14.17
CA ASP A 87 -7.94 3.46 -14.93
C ASP A 87 -7.24 3.09 -16.24
N ASP A 88 -6.59 4.04 -16.88
CA ASP A 88 -5.76 3.84 -18.06
C ASP A 88 -4.51 3.00 -17.73
N VAL A 89 -3.79 3.34 -16.67
CA VAL A 89 -2.62 2.58 -16.18
C VAL A 89 -3.03 1.17 -15.79
N ALA A 90 -4.16 1.01 -15.08
CA ALA A 90 -4.67 -0.30 -14.71
C ALA A 90 -5.14 -1.11 -15.93
N ARG A 91 -5.57 -0.47 -17.02
CA ARG A 91 -5.95 -1.15 -18.27
C ARG A 91 -4.73 -1.61 -19.04
N GLU A 92 -3.71 -0.76 -19.15
CA GLU A 92 -2.42 -1.11 -19.77
C GLU A 92 -1.75 -2.28 -19.02
N TRP A 93 -1.69 -2.22 -17.69
CA TRP A 93 -1.12 -3.30 -16.89
C TRP A 93 -1.89 -4.62 -17.09
N ARG A 94 -3.23 -4.58 -17.14
CA ARG A 94 -4.03 -5.79 -17.42
C ARG A 94 -3.77 -6.34 -18.83
N ALA A 95 -3.59 -5.47 -19.83
CA ALA A 95 -3.26 -5.88 -21.19
C ALA A 95 -1.85 -6.49 -21.28
N LEU A 96 -0.89 -5.96 -20.52
CA LEU A 96 0.45 -6.56 -20.40
C LEU A 96 0.37 -7.94 -19.72
N MET A 97 -0.32 -8.02 -18.58
CA MET A 97 -0.47 -9.26 -17.82
C MET A 97 -1.26 -10.34 -18.56
N SER A 98 -2.16 -10.00 -19.49
CA SER A 98 -2.86 -11.00 -20.29
C SER A 98 -1.94 -11.74 -21.27
N TYR A 99 -0.72 -11.24 -21.49
CA TYR A 99 0.31 -11.92 -22.29
C TYR A 99 1.27 -12.76 -21.42
N ASP A 100 1.21 -12.63 -20.10
CA ASP A 100 2.04 -13.41 -19.19
C ASP A 100 1.72 -14.92 -19.32
N GLY A 101 2.76 -15.74 -19.39
CA GLY A 101 2.64 -17.18 -19.66
C GLY A 101 2.23 -17.58 -21.09
N SER A 102 2.00 -16.62 -22.00
CA SER A 102 1.65 -16.92 -23.41
C SER A 102 2.86 -17.31 -24.26
N VAL A 103 4.09 -17.09 -23.78
CA VAL A 103 5.33 -17.52 -24.42
C VAL A 103 5.94 -18.65 -23.61
N THR A 104 5.93 -19.86 -24.16
CA THR A 104 6.60 -21.05 -23.61
C THR A 104 7.81 -21.41 -24.47
N ALA A 105 8.89 -21.88 -23.84
CA ALA A 105 10.13 -22.31 -24.52
C ALA A 105 9.96 -23.60 -25.33
#